data_AF-A0A841VLL6-F1
#
_entry.id   AF-A0A841VLL6-F1
#
_cell.length_a   1.000
_cell.length_b   1.000
_cell.length_c   1.000
_cell.angle_alpha   90.00
_cell.angle_beta   90.00
_cell.angle_gamma   90.00
#
_symmetry.space_group_name_H-M   'P 1'
#
loop_
_entity.id
_entity.type
_entity.pdbx_description
1 polymer ?
#
loop_
_entity_poly.entity_id
_entity_poly.type
_entity_poly.pdbx_seq_one_letter_code
_entity_poly.pdbx_strand_id
1 'polypeptide(L)' 'MNNQPNHKNRSLQETPCPICDSQNFIWGRTVGESVSQWVYFRADGAGWGEGEKLRARKCLGCNNVQLFTYD' A
#
# COMPACT_ATOMS: atom_id res chain seq x y z
N MET A 1 20.52 -24.97 -3.63
CA MET A 1 19.21 -24.89 -2.95
C MET A 1 18.72 -23.46 -3.09
N ASN A 2 17.78 -23.23 -4.01
CA ASN A 2 17.19 -21.91 -4.23
C ASN A 2 16.08 -21.69 -3.21
N ASN A 3 16.39 -21.01 -2.11
CA ASN A 3 15.38 -20.55 -1.17
C ASN A 3 14.69 -19.33 -1.78
N GLN A 4 13.76 -19.54 -2.72
CA GLN A 4 12.80 -18.49 -3.06
C GLN A 4 12.03 -18.15 -1.78
N PRO A 5 11.96 -16.86 -1.38
CA PRO A 5 11.12 -16.47 -0.26
C PRO A 5 9.69 -16.87 -0.61
N ASN A 6 9.14 -17.77 0.19
CA ASN A 6 7.75 -18.17 0.11
C ASN A 6 6.91 -16.93 0.42
N HIS A 7 6.53 -16.19 -0.62
CA HIS A 7 5.56 -15.10 -0.57
C HIS A 7 4.20 -15.72 -0.22
N LYS A 8 4.06 -16.16 1.03
CA LYS A 8 2.75 -16.28 1.64
C LYS A 8 2.11 -14.92 1.45
N ASN A 9 0.98 -14.88 0.76
CA ASN A 9 0.05 -13.76 0.68
C ASN A 9 -0.34 -13.35 2.10
N ARG A 10 0.57 -12.70 2.83
CA ARG A 10 0.24 -11.98 4.04
C ARG A 10 -0.63 -10.86 3.55
N SER A 11 -1.92 -10.97 3.83
CA SER A 11 -2.84 -9.87 3.63
C SER A 11 -2.17 -8.61 4.16
N LEU A 12 -2.13 -7.54 3.35
CA LEU A 12 -1.60 -6.25 3.78
C LEU A 12 -2.26 -5.79 5.10
N GLN A 13 -3.46 -6.31 5.40
CA GLN A 13 -4.17 -6.10 6.66
C GLN A 13 -3.49 -6.76 7.87
N GLU A 14 -2.80 -7.88 7.69
CA GLU A 14 -2.15 -8.65 8.75
C GLU A 14 -0.70 -8.22 9.02
N THR A 15 -0.14 -7.36 8.17
CA THR A 15 1.24 -6.90 8.33
C THR A 15 1.29 -5.73 9.33
N PRO A 16 2.05 -5.82 10.44
CA PRO A 16 2.17 -4.73 11.42
C PRO A 16 2.91 -3.52 10.86
N CYS A 17 2.92 -2.42 11.61
CA CYS A 17 3.62 -1.20 11.18
C CYS A 17 5.14 -1.44 11.21
N PRO A 18 5.89 -1.22 10.10
CA PRO A 18 7.32 -1.51 10.07
C PRO A 18 8.16 -0.54 10.90
N ILE A 19 7.55 0.50 11.48
CA ILE A 19 8.24 1.49 12.32
C ILE A 19 8.06 1.20 13.82
N CYS A 20 6.92 0.66 14.24
CA CYS A 20 6.60 0.49 15.66
C CYS A 20 5.84 -0.80 16.01
N ASP A 21 5.72 -1.73 15.07
CA ASP A 21 5.02 -3.02 15.18
C ASP A 21 3.54 -2.97 15.58
N SER A 22 2.96 -1.77 15.71
CA SER A 22 1.53 -1.59 15.99
C SER A 22 0.66 -2.16 14.87
N GLN A 23 -0.47 -2.76 15.28
CA GLN A 23 -1.52 -3.24 14.37
C GLN A 23 -2.72 -2.28 14.26
N ASN A 24 -2.65 -1.12 14.91
CA ASN A 24 -3.74 -0.15 14.92
C ASN A 24 -3.60 0.82 13.73
N PHE A 25 -4.53 0.73 12.78
CA PHE A 25 -4.50 1.51 11.55
C PHE A 25 -5.84 2.17 11.24
N ILE A 26 -5.78 3.33 10.58
CA ILE A 26 -6.89 3.88 9.79
C ILE A 26 -6.63 3.57 8.32
N TRP A 27 -7.61 2.99 7.64
CA TRP A 27 -7.55 2.66 6.21
C TRP A 27 -8.14 3.79 5.36
N GLY A 28 -7.57 4.01 4.18
CA GLY A 28 -8.03 5.05 3.27
C GLY A 28 -7.47 4.88 1.85
N ARG A 29 -7.60 5.96 1.06
CA ARG A 29 -7.06 6.07 -0.29
C ARG A 29 -6.20 7.32 -0.43
N THR A 30 -5.24 7.30 -1.35
CA THR A 30 -4.59 8.52 -1.82
C THR A 30 -5.49 9.21 -2.84
N VAL A 31 -5.66 10.53 -2.69
CA VAL A 31 -6.43 11.37 -3.61
C VAL A 31 -5.52 12.41 -4.25
N GLY A 32 -5.84 12.80 -5.48
CA GLY A 32 -5.14 13.87 -6.21
C GLY A 32 -5.69 15.26 -5.83
N GLU A 33 -5.77 16.14 -6.83
CA GLU A 33 -6.28 17.51 -6.66
C GLU A 33 -7.74 17.56 -6.20
N SER A 34 -8.50 16.47 -6.42
CA SER A 34 -9.86 16.31 -5.93
C SER A 34 -10.04 14.97 -5.22
N VAL A 35 -11.02 14.93 -4.30
CA VAL A 35 -11.33 13.71 -3.52
C VAL A 35 -11.79 12.54 -4.37
N SER A 36 -12.26 12.77 -5.60
CA SER A 36 -12.68 11.73 -6.56
C SER A 36 -11.54 11.23 -7.43
N GLN A 37 -10.44 11.98 -7.55
CA GLN A 37 -9.29 11.62 -8.37
C GLN A 37 -8.38 10.65 -7.61
N TRP A 38 -8.11 9.50 -8.23
CA TRP A 38 -7.16 8.51 -7.71
C TRP A 38 -5.73 8.86 -8.11
N VAL A 39 -4.80 8.63 -7.19
CA VAL A 39 -3.37 8.52 -7.51
C VAL A 39 -3.08 7.07 -7.85
N TYR A 40 -2.21 6.85 -8.84
CA TYR A 40 -1.86 5.52 -9.32
C TYR A 40 -0.37 5.26 -9.15
N PHE A 41 -0.02 4.03 -8.79
CA PHE A 41 1.31 3.49 -9.03
C PHE A 41 1.38 3.10 -10.50
N ARG A 42 2.48 3.47 -11.15
CA ARG A 42 2.73 3.12 -12.54
C ARG A 42 4.22 2.83 -12.70
N ALA A 43 4.55 1.66 -13.20
CA ALA A 43 5.92 1.32 -13.53
C ALA A 43 6.43 2.19 -14.69
N ASP A 44 7.74 2.40 -14.74
CA ASP A 44 8.36 3.10 -15.85
C ASP A 44 8.09 2.37 -17.18
N GLY A 45 7.68 3.12 -18.20
CA GLY A 45 7.33 2.58 -19.52
C GLY A 45 5.92 2.01 -19.65
N ALA A 46 5.14 1.90 -18.56
CA ALA A 46 3.78 1.41 -18.62
C ALA A 46 2.84 2.36 -19.37
N GLY A 47 1.93 1.79 -20.16
CA GLY A 47 0.97 2.48 -20.99
C GLY A 47 -0.13 3.20 -20.21
N TRP A 48 -0.95 3.96 -20.94
CA TRP A 48 -2.16 4.56 -20.37
C TRP A 48 -3.16 3.46 -19.99
N GLY A 49 -3.58 3.45 -18.71
CA GLY A 49 -4.51 2.44 -18.18
C GLY A 49 -3.84 1.28 -17.44
N GLU A 50 -2.51 1.17 -17.48
CA GLU A 50 -1.74 0.10 -16.81
C GLU A 50 -1.34 0.46 -15.38
N GLY A 51 -1.91 1.53 -14.81
CA GLY A 51 -1.63 1.96 -13.44
C GLY A 51 -2.55 1.28 -12.42
N GLU A 52 -2.03 1.03 -11.23
CA GLU A 52 -2.77 0.47 -10.11
C GLU A 52 -3.17 1.58 -9.12
N LYS A 53 -4.43 1.57 -8.63
CA LYS A 53 -4.91 2.58 -7.69
C LYS A 53 -4.14 2.48 -6.37
N LEU A 54 -3.49 3.57 -5.98
CA LEU A 54 -2.81 3.65 -4.70
C LEU A 54 -3.82 3.79 -3.56
N ARG A 55 -3.57 3.00 -2.52
CA ARG A 55 -4.29 3.02 -1.25
C ARG A 55 -3.32 3.38 -0.15
N ALA A 56 -3.88 3.80 0.97
CA ALA A 56 -3.10 4.22 2.11
C ALA A 56 -3.65 3.63 3.41
N ARG A 57 -2.76 3.39 4.36
CA ARG A 57 -3.14 3.22 5.77
C ARG A 57 -2.23 4.06 6.65
N LYS A 58 -2.80 4.67 7.69
CA LYS A 58 -2.06 5.44 8.69
C LYS A 58 -2.00 4.65 9.99
N CYS A 59 -0.79 4.36 10.47
CA CYS A 59 -0.59 3.76 11.79
C CYS A 59 -0.97 4.78 12.88
N LEU A 60 -1.83 4.38 13.81
CA LEU A 60 -2.21 5.24 14.94
C LEU A 60 -1.16 5.27 16.04
N GLY A 61 -0.27 4.28 16.10
CA GLY A 61 0.80 4.22 17.11
C GLY A 61 1.97 5.18 16.85
N CYS A 62 2.36 5.38 15.59
CA CYS A 62 3.51 6.22 15.22
C CYS A 62 3.23 7.22 14.09
N ASN A 63 1.97 7.34 13.64
CA ASN A 63 1.58 8.19 12.50
C ASN A 63 2.21 7.85 11.15
N ASN A 64 2.97 6.76 11.03
CA ASN A 64 3.51 6.31 9.75
C ASN A 64 2.41 6.03 8.73
N VAL A 65 2.53 6.61 7.54
CA VAL A 65 1.62 6.38 6.41
C VAL A 65 2.27 5.41 5.45
N GLN A 66 1.56 4.34 5.11
CA GLN A 66 2.01 3.33 4.17
C GLN A 66 1.14 3.36 2.92
N LEU A 67 1.79 3.31 1.76
CA LEU A 67 1.16 3.30 0.45
C LEU A 67 1.32 1.92 -0.19
N PHE A 68 0.27 1.43 -0.83
CA PHE A 68 0.26 0.10 -1.45
C PHE A 68 -0.81 0.01 -2.54
N THR A 69 -0.66 -0.97 -3.42
CA THR A 69 -1.69 -1.44 -4.35
C THR A 69 -2.29 -2.76 -3.83
N TYR A 70 -3.41 -3.23 -4.40
CA TYR A 70 -3.89 -4.60 -4.15
C TYR A 70 -3.50 -5.45 -5.34
N ASP A 71 -3.13 -6.71 -5.10
CA ASP A 71 -3.08 -7.74 -6.14
C ASP A 71 -4.48 -7.98 -6.75
#